data_AF-A0A370DTW1-F1
#
_entry.id   AF-A0A370DTW1-F1
#
_cell.length_a   1.000
_cell.length_b   1.000
_cell.length_c   1.000
_cell.angle_alpha   90.00
_cell.angle_beta   90.00
_cell.angle_gamma   90.00
#
_symmetry.space_group_name_H-M   'P 1'
#
loop_
_entity.id
_entity.type
_entity.pdbx_description
1 polymer ?
#
loop_
_entity_poly.entity_id
_entity_poly.type
_entity_poly.pdbx_seq_one_letter_code
_entity_poly.pdbx_strand_id
1 'polypeptide(L)'
;ESLYAAREWVYDFVHWYNEEHRHSGIQFVTPAQRHSGAERSILVNREAVYQAAKQRNPERWSRGTRNWAPVGEVWLNPENQDAEEAGIRDKAA
;
A
#
# COMPACT_ATOMS: atom_id res chain seq x y z
N GLU A 1 19.94 -23.74 16.43
CA GLU A 1 18.51 -23.61 16.06
C GLU A 1 18.07 -24.81 15.24
N SER A 2 16.78 -25.19 15.28
CA SER A 2 16.25 -26.34 14.54
C SER A 2 15.44 -25.89 13.31
N LEU A 3 15.37 -26.75 12.29
CA LEU A 3 14.52 -26.51 11.12
C LEU A 3 13.05 -26.29 11.48
N TYR A 4 12.57 -26.97 12.53
CA TYR A 4 11.22 -26.79 13.05
C TYR A 4 11.02 -25.37 13.58
N ALA A 5 11.93 -24.88 14.44
CA ALA A 5 11.83 -23.53 15.00
C ALA A 5 11.84 -22.44 13.92
N ALA A 6 12.67 -22.62 12.88
CA ALA A 6 12.70 -21.69 11.75
C ALA A 6 11.37 -21.67 10.96
N ARG A 7 10.71 -22.83 10.80
CA ARG A 7 9.42 -22.93 10.10
C ARG A 7 8.30 -22.26 10.86
N GLU A 8 8.21 -22.50 12.17
CA GLU A 8 7.21 -21.88 13.04
C GLU A 8 7.36 -20.35 13.00
N TRP A 9 8.58 -19.85 13.13
CA TRP A 9 8.83 -18.41 13.09
C TRP A 9 8.40 -17.77 11.76
N VAL A 10 8.73 -18.41 10.62
CA VAL A 10 8.31 -17.89 9.30
C VAL A 10 6.79 -17.92 9.16
N TYR A 11 6.13 -18.96 9.66
CA TYR A 11 4.67 -19.05 9.62
C TYR A 11 4.02 -17.89 10.38
N ASP A 12 4.45 -17.65 11.61
CA ASP A 12 3.94 -16.54 12.44
C ASP A 12 4.21 -15.18 11.79
N PHE A 13 5.42 -15.00 11.24
CA PHE A 13 5.77 -13.78 10.54
C PHE A 13 4.88 -13.53 9.33
N VAL A 14 4.65 -14.54 8.48
CA VAL A 14 3.82 -14.40 7.27
C VAL A 14 2.38 -14.10 7.64
N HIS A 15 1.85 -14.73 8.69
CA HIS A 15 0.51 -14.44 9.18
C HIS A 15 0.40 -12.98 9.62
N TRP A 16 1.30 -12.55 10.52
CA TRP A 16 1.32 -11.17 11.02
C TRP A 16 1.50 -10.15 9.87
N TYR A 17 2.41 -10.40 8.93
CA TYR A 17 2.70 -9.50 7.81
C TYR A 17 1.46 -9.26 6.94
N ASN A 18 0.67 -10.31 6.68
CA ASN A 18 -0.47 -10.28 5.78
C ASN A 18 -1.78 -9.84 6.43
N GLU A 19 -2.01 -10.22 7.69
CA GLU A 19 -3.31 -10.07 8.35
C GLU A 19 -3.34 -8.96 9.41
N GLU A 20 -2.19 -8.59 9.98
CA GLU A 20 -2.14 -7.66 11.11
C GLU A 20 -1.34 -6.39 10.81
N HIS A 21 -0.17 -6.54 10.19
CA HIS A 21 0.73 -5.42 9.94
C HIS A 21 0.15 -4.47 8.88
N ARG A 22 0.09 -3.19 9.25
CA ARG A 22 -0.41 -2.12 8.39
C ARG A 22 0.75 -1.42 7.70
N HIS A 23 0.81 -1.57 6.39
CA HIS A 23 1.95 -1.10 5.59
C HIS A 23 1.74 0.33 5.13
N SER A 24 2.70 1.20 5.41
CA SER A 24 2.63 2.62 5.05
C SER A 24 2.54 2.85 3.53
N GLY A 25 3.18 1.98 2.72
CA GLY A 25 3.17 2.03 1.26
C GLY A 25 1.80 1.78 0.62
N ILE A 26 0.85 1.23 1.37
CA ILE A 26 -0.54 1.00 0.92
C ILE A 26 -1.55 1.70 1.84
N GLN A 27 -1.20 2.88 2.35
CA GLN A 27 -2.04 3.68 3.24
C GLN A 27 -2.47 2.96 4.54
N PHE A 28 -1.57 2.21 5.14
CA PHE A 28 -1.79 1.54 6.43
C PHE A 28 -2.99 0.59 6.43
N VAL A 29 -3.23 -0.11 5.33
CA VAL A 29 -4.07 -1.32 5.31
C VAL A 29 -3.18 -2.56 5.36
N THR A 30 -3.76 -3.71 5.68
CA THR A 30 -3.05 -4.98 5.61
C THR A 30 -3.04 -5.51 4.17
N PRO A 31 -2.06 -6.34 3.77
CA PRO A 31 -2.06 -6.96 2.45
C PRO A 31 -3.36 -7.73 2.17
N ALA A 32 -3.90 -8.46 3.15
CA ALA A 32 -5.17 -9.17 3.02
C ALA A 32 -6.37 -8.23 2.79
N GLN A 33 -6.42 -7.08 3.48
CA GLN A 33 -7.47 -6.07 3.27
C GLN A 33 -7.40 -5.45 1.88
N ARG A 34 -6.19 -5.22 1.35
CA ARG A 34 -6.02 -4.75 -0.03
C ARG A 34 -6.43 -5.84 -1.03
N HIS A 35 -5.98 -7.07 -0.82
CA HIS A 35 -6.27 -8.18 -1.73
C HIS A 35 -7.76 -8.50 -1.82
N SER A 36 -8.49 -8.45 -0.71
CA SER A 36 -9.94 -8.61 -0.66
C SER A 36 -10.73 -7.40 -1.18
N GLY A 37 -10.07 -6.27 -1.48
CA GLY A 37 -10.72 -5.02 -1.87
C GLY A 37 -11.35 -4.23 -0.72
N ALA A 38 -11.24 -4.72 0.53
CA ALA A 38 -11.74 -4.05 1.73
C ALA A 38 -11.05 -2.70 2.00
N GLU A 39 -9.86 -2.46 1.42
CA GLU A 39 -9.13 -1.20 1.57
C GLU A 39 -9.99 0.03 1.24
N ARG A 40 -10.89 -0.04 0.25
CA ARG A 40 -11.64 1.12 -0.21
C ARG A 40 -12.56 1.66 0.89
N SER A 41 -13.30 0.79 1.57
CA SER A 41 -14.22 1.21 2.64
C SER A 41 -13.45 1.72 3.87
N ILE A 42 -12.31 1.07 4.19
CA ILE A 42 -11.43 1.49 5.29
C ILE A 42 -10.90 2.90 5.04
N LEU A 43 -10.42 3.17 3.82
CA LEU A 43 -9.83 4.44 3.45
C LEU A 43 -10.85 5.59 3.41
N VAL A 44 -12.05 5.34 2.88
CA VAL A 44 -13.16 6.31 2.92
C VAL A 44 -13.52 6.68 4.36
N ASN A 45 -13.60 5.69 5.27
CA ASN A 45 -13.88 5.96 6.67
C ASN A 45 -12.77 6.80 7.33
N ARG A 46 -11.50 6.47 7.08
CA ARG A 46 -10.36 7.26 7.62
C ARG A 46 -10.39 8.70 7.16
N GLU A 47 -10.72 8.94 5.90
CA GLU A 47 -10.88 10.31 5.39
C GLU A 47 -11.96 11.06 6.17
N ALA A 48 -13.14 10.47 6.32
CA ALA A 48 -14.25 11.08 7.07
C ALA A 48 -13.85 11.41 8.52
N VAL A 49 -13.16 10.49 9.22
CA VAL A 49 -12.67 10.72 10.59
C VAL A 49 -11.70 11.89 10.64
N TYR A 50 -10.75 11.96 9.71
CA TYR A 50 -9.76 13.05 9.66
C TYR A 50 -10.41 14.39 9.34
N GLN A 51 -11.37 14.43 8.42
CA GLN A 51 -12.11 15.66 8.11
C GLN A 51 -12.92 16.14 9.32
N ALA A 52 -13.64 15.24 9.99
CA ALA A 52 -14.40 15.58 11.19
C ALA A 52 -13.49 16.08 12.34
N ALA A 53 -12.32 15.45 12.52
CA ALA A 53 -11.34 15.88 13.51
C ALA A 53 -10.79 17.29 13.20
N LYS A 54 -10.50 17.58 11.93
CA LYS A 54 -10.04 18.89 11.48
C LYS A 54 -11.13 19.96 11.65
N GLN A 55 -12.37 19.67 11.27
CA GLN A 55 -13.49 20.61 11.44
C GLN A 55 -13.71 20.97 12.91
N ARG A 56 -13.56 20.00 13.83
CA ARG A 56 -13.75 20.24 15.25
C ARG A 56 -12.67 21.15 15.86
N ASN A 57 -11.44 21.11 15.35
CA ASN A 57 -10.30 21.82 15.94
C ASN A 57 -9.33 22.27 14.83
N PRO A 58 -9.72 23.27 14.01
CA PRO A 58 -8.93 23.69 12.86
C PRO A 58 -7.55 24.24 13.23
N GLU A 59 -7.39 24.82 14.42
CA GLU A 59 -6.14 25.39 14.93
C GLU A 59 -5.03 24.35 15.15
N ARG A 60 -5.39 23.06 15.33
CA ARG A 60 -4.39 21.97 15.42
C ARG A 60 -3.82 21.56 14.06
N TRP A 61 -4.37 22.07 12.96
CA TRP A 61 -4.02 21.66 11.60
C TRP A 61 -3.35 22.81 10.85
N SER A 62 -2.03 22.74 10.67
CA SER A 62 -1.29 23.70 9.84
C SER A 62 -1.48 23.49 8.33
N ARG A 63 -1.95 22.31 7.90
CA ARG A 63 -2.15 21.92 6.49
C ARG A 63 -3.44 21.13 6.27
N GLY A 64 -3.61 20.57 5.06
CA GLY A 64 -4.64 19.58 4.75
C GLY A 64 -4.56 18.32 5.61
N THR A 65 -5.59 17.48 5.53
CA THR A 65 -5.56 16.14 6.12
C THR A 65 -4.62 15.22 5.34
N ARG A 66 -4.26 14.09 5.93
CA ARG A 66 -3.52 13.03 5.23
C ARG A 66 -4.31 12.56 4.01
N ASN A 67 -3.60 12.29 2.90
CA ASN A 67 -4.17 11.66 1.73
C ASN A 67 -4.51 10.19 2.04
N TRP A 68 -5.79 9.84 1.94
CA TRP A 68 -6.30 8.48 2.12
C TRP A 68 -6.77 7.85 0.80
N ALA A 69 -6.43 8.42 -0.36
CA ALA A 69 -6.71 7.79 -1.64
C ALA A 69 -5.99 6.43 -1.76
N PRO A 70 -6.63 5.41 -2.35
CA PRO A 70 -5.99 4.12 -2.63
C PRO A 70 -4.72 4.30 -3.46
N VAL A 71 -3.70 3.50 -3.18
CA VAL A 71 -2.48 3.46 -4.00
C VAL A 71 -2.76 2.55 -5.18
N GLY A 72 -2.65 3.09 -6.40
CA GLY A 72 -2.84 2.35 -7.64
C GLY A 72 -1.78 1.26 -7.87
N GLU A 73 -1.75 0.75 -9.09
CA GLU A 73 -0.75 -0.22 -9.52
C GLU A 73 0.64 0.44 -9.56
N VAL A 74 1.64 -0.30 -9.10
CA VAL A 74 3.05 0.09 -9.12
C VAL A 74 3.88 -1.09 -9.60
N TRP A 75 4.92 -0.80 -10.38
CA TRP A 75 5.77 -1.81 -11.01
C TRP A 75 7.14 -1.82 -10.33
N LEU A 76 7.65 -3.00 -9.97
CA LEU A 76 9.00 -3.14 -9.38
C LEU A 76 10.12 -2.88 -10.38
N ASN A 77 9.85 -3.17 -11.66
CA ASN A 77 10.69 -2.83 -12.79
C ASN A 77 9.75 -2.27 -13.88
N PRO A 78 9.52 -0.96 -13.94
CA PRO A 78 8.70 -0.39 -15.00
C PRO A 78 9.34 -0.71 -16.34
N GLU A 79 8.53 -1.11 -17.33
CA GLU A 79 9.03 -1.17 -18.70
C GLU A 79 9.47 0.25 -19.11
N ASN A 80 10.66 0.39 -19.70
CA ASN A 80 11.15 1.67 -20.19
C ASN A 80 10.20 2.17 -21.29
N GLN A 81 9.22 3.00 -20.93
CA GLN A 81 8.32 3.66 -21.88
C GLN A 81 9.12 4.52 -22.88
N ASP A 82 10.31 4.99 -22.47
CA ASP A 82 11.27 5.69 -23.32
C ASP A 82 11.79 4.84 -24.50
N ALA A 83 11.80 3.50 -24.39
CA ALA A 83 12.29 2.61 -25.44
C ALA A 83 11.24 2.36 -26.54
N GLU A 84 9.95 2.50 -26.22
CA GLU A 84 8.85 2.39 -27.19
C GLU A 84 8.72 3.66 -28.04
N GLU A 85 8.93 4.85 -27.45
CA GLU A 85 8.94 6.13 -28.18
C GLU A 85 10.16 6.27 -29.11
N ALA A 86 11.27 5.58 -28.83
CA ALA A 86 12.49 5.65 -29.63
C ALA A 86 12.47 4.78 -30.92
N GLY A 87 11.41 4.02 -31.18
CA GLY A 87 11.24 3.28 -32.44
C GLY A 87 12.35 2.26 -32.75
N ILE A 88 13.11 1.80 -31.75
CA ILE A 88 14.17 0.79 -31.94
C ILE A 88 13.59 -0.60 -31.68
N ARG A 89 12.68 -1.02 -32.54
CA ARG A 89 12.50 -2.45 -32.82
C ARG A 89 12.72 -2.65 -34.30
N ASP A 90 13.99 -2.73 -34.67
CA ASP A 90 14.35 -3.46 -35.87
C ASP A 90 15.70 -4.16 -35.71
N LYS A 91 15.69 -5.44 -36.09
CA LYS A 91 16.79 -6.40 -36.27
C LYS A 91 17.41 -7.04 -35.03
N ALA A 92 17.07 -8.32 -34.82
CA ALA A 92 17.98 -9.39 -35.22
C ALA A 92 17.21 -10.70 -35.42
N ALA A 93 17.65 -11.45 -36.42
CA ALA A 93 17.14 -12.73 -36.91
C ALA A 93 17.35 -13.89 -35.92
#